data_AF-A0A7G1P3W3-F1
#
_entry.id   AF-A0A7G1P3W3-F1
#
_cell.length_a   1.000
_cell.length_b   1.000
_cell.length_c   1.000
_cell.angle_alpha   90.00
_cell.angle_beta   90.00
_cell.angle_gamma   90.00
#
_symmetry.space_group_name_H-M   'P 1'
#
loop_
_entity.id
_entity.type
_entity.pdbx_description
1 polymer ?
#
loop_
_entity_poly.entity_id
_entity_poly.type
_entity_poly.pdbx_seq_one_letter_code
_entity_poly.pdbx_strand_id
1 'polypeptide(L)'
;MIPINVSPGTREQFVQNIIAAWQSATPEQQHDGRVWYRTAHELAAMMTDGNPRAGAGVIAALSANKSWPENVRLARQACEAGLTSGHFTDALHKTAQIMAGADPEDVLPMERKTGQFFRLIANPGDPDAVVIDRHAHDVAVGETYGQRDRGLSSAGRYALLAHCFREAALRLGELPSTVQAVTWVAHTERIAGTSTRGPRRTT
;
A
#
# COMPACT_ATOMS: atom_id res chain seq x y z
N MET A 1 -18.14 0.93 7.52
CA MET A 1 -17.92 0.56 6.11
C MET A 1 -18.72 1.47 5.21
N ILE A 2 -18.17 1.86 4.05
CA ILE A 2 -18.90 2.62 3.02
C ILE A 2 -19.72 1.70 2.09
N PRO A 3 -20.82 2.18 1.48
CA PRO A 3 -21.54 1.42 0.45
C PRO A 3 -20.69 1.28 -0.82
N ILE A 4 -20.95 0.22 -1.61
CA ILE A 4 -20.26 -0.03 -2.89
C ILE A 4 -20.86 0.87 -3.99
N ASN A 5 -22.19 0.94 -4.04
CA ASN A 5 -22.92 1.78 -4.98
C ASN A 5 -23.15 3.16 -4.33
N VAL A 6 -22.16 4.03 -4.47
CA VAL A 6 -22.25 5.43 -4.02
C VAL A 6 -22.78 6.33 -5.13
N SER A 7 -23.43 7.43 -4.74
CA SER A 7 -23.88 8.45 -5.72
C SER A 7 -22.68 9.12 -6.42
N PRO A 8 -22.87 9.72 -7.61
CA PRO A 8 -21.83 10.51 -8.25
C PRO A 8 -21.25 11.61 -7.35
N GLY A 9 -22.10 12.29 -6.57
CA GLY A 9 -21.66 13.32 -5.62
C GLY A 9 -20.77 12.77 -4.49
N THR A 10 -21.09 11.58 -3.97
CA THR A 10 -20.23 10.92 -2.98
C THR A 10 -18.90 10.46 -3.58
N ARG A 11 -18.91 9.95 -4.82
CA ARG A 11 -17.67 9.58 -5.53
C ARG A 11 -16.78 10.80 -5.72
N GLU A 12 -17.37 11.92 -6.17
CA GLU A 12 -16.67 13.19 -6.32
C GLU A 12 -16.08 13.67 -4.99
N GLN A 13 -16.83 13.58 -3.89
CA GLN A 13 -16.30 13.91 -2.57
C GLN A 13 -15.06 13.08 -2.21
N PHE A 14 -15.03 11.79 -2.54
CA PHE A 14 -13.85 10.96 -2.29
C PHE A 14 -12.64 11.41 -3.11
N VAL A 15 -12.83 11.77 -4.37
CA VAL A 15 -11.76 12.33 -5.23
C VAL A 15 -11.24 13.64 -4.62
N GLN A 16 -12.12 14.53 -4.20
CA GLN A 16 -11.74 15.81 -3.57
C GLN A 16 -11.00 15.62 -2.25
N ASN A 17 -11.38 14.64 -1.43
CA ASN A 17 -10.66 14.32 -0.20
C ASN A 17 -9.21 13.85 -0.48
N ILE A 18 -9.02 13.02 -1.51
CA ILE A 18 -7.68 12.56 -1.93
C ILE A 18 -6.83 13.74 -2.40
N ILE A 19 -7.40 14.62 -3.24
CA ILE A 19 -6.73 15.82 -3.74
C ILE A 19 -6.36 16.76 -2.59
N ALA A 20 -7.28 17.00 -1.66
CA ALA A 20 -7.04 17.84 -0.49
C ALA A 20 -5.91 17.27 0.39
N ALA A 21 -5.90 15.94 0.61
CA ALA A 21 -4.84 15.27 1.35
C ALA A 21 -3.48 15.44 0.66
N TRP A 22 -3.42 15.29 -0.67
CA TRP A 22 -2.21 15.53 -1.47
C TRP A 22 -1.73 16.98 -1.34
N GLN A 23 -2.61 17.95 -1.54
CA GLN A 23 -2.29 19.38 -1.48
C GLN A 23 -1.84 19.83 -0.09
N SER A 24 -2.28 19.13 0.96
CA SER A 24 -1.86 19.39 2.34
C SER A 24 -0.51 18.77 2.72
N ALA A 25 0.05 17.90 1.89
CA ALA A 25 1.32 17.22 2.16
C ALA A 25 2.49 18.20 2.04
N THR A 26 3.41 18.16 3.01
CA THR A 26 4.63 18.99 2.97
C THR A 26 5.54 18.59 1.79
N PRO A 27 6.48 19.45 1.37
CA PRO A 27 7.43 19.10 0.32
C PRO A 27 8.21 17.80 0.61
N GLU A 28 8.56 17.54 1.87
CA GLU A 28 9.25 16.32 2.31
C GLU A 28 8.33 15.10 2.16
N GLN A 29 7.08 15.19 2.60
CA GLN A 29 6.10 14.10 2.44
C GLN A 29 5.81 13.80 0.97
N GLN A 30 5.77 14.84 0.12
CA GLN A 30 5.64 14.68 -1.32
C GLN A 30 6.88 14.00 -1.92
N HIS A 31 8.08 14.39 -1.50
CA HIS A 31 9.31 13.74 -1.93
C HIS A 31 9.33 12.26 -1.55
N ASP A 32 9.09 11.96 -0.27
CA ASP A 32 9.10 10.60 0.26
C ASP A 32 8.08 9.70 -0.42
N GLY A 33 6.85 10.20 -0.65
CA GLY A 33 5.83 9.45 -1.36
C GLY A 33 6.17 9.21 -2.84
N ARG A 34 6.81 10.18 -3.53
CA ARG A 34 7.21 10.02 -4.94
C ARG A 34 8.28 8.97 -5.14
N VAL A 35 9.22 8.85 -4.21
CA VAL A 35 10.32 7.87 -4.30
C VAL A 35 9.93 6.50 -3.74
N TRP A 36 8.84 6.40 -2.98
CA TRP A 36 8.46 5.22 -2.21
C TRP A 36 8.55 3.89 -2.98
N TYR A 37 7.83 3.78 -4.12
CA TYR A 37 7.81 2.53 -4.90
C TYR A 37 9.13 2.27 -5.65
N ARG A 38 9.88 3.31 -6.00
CA ARG A 38 11.21 3.17 -6.60
C ARG A 38 12.19 2.59 -5.59
N THR A 39 12.22 3.13 -4.37
CA THR A 39 13.04 2.60 -3.27
C THR A 39 12.65 1.16 -2.94
N ALA A 40 11.35 0.84 -2.93
CA ALA A 40 10.88 -0.54 -2.72
C ALA A 40 11.34 -1.50 -3.84
N HIS A 41 11.33 -1.05 -5.11
CA HIS A 41 11.83 -1.81 -6.25
C HIS A 41 13.33 -2.09 -6.15
N GLU A 42 14.12 -1.08 -5.81
CA GLU A 42 15.57 -1.22 -5.61
C GLU A 42 15.86 -2.21 -4.46
N LEU A 43 15.11 -2.14 -3.36
CA LEU A 43 15.20 -3.12 -2.27
C LEU A 43 14.86 -4.53 -2.74
N ALA A 44 13.80 -4.70 -3.54
CA ALA A 44 13.42 -5.99 -4.10
C ALA A 44 14.53 -6.59 -4.99
N ALA A 45 15.15 -5.78 -5.84
CA ALA A 45 16.28 -6.21 -6.67
C ALA A 45 17.48 -6.61 -5.80
N MET A 46 17.83 -5.81 -4.79
CA MET A 46 18.98 -6.07 -3.91
C MET A 46 18.85 -7.37 -3.12
N MET A 47 17.65 -7.79 -2.72
CA MET A 47 17.46 -9.01 -1.92
C MET A 47 17.38 -10.30 -2.77
N THR A 48 17.33 -10.19 -4.10
CA THR A 48 17.15 -11.33 -5.01
C THR A 48 18.14 -11.31 -6.18
N ASP A 49 19.37 -10.87 -5.91
CA ASP A 49 20.49 -10.85 -6.87
C ASP A 49 20.14 -10.19 -8.22
N GLY A 50 19.37 -9.10 -8.17
CA GLY A 50 18.96 -8.35 -9.35
C GLY A 50 17.65 -8.81 -9.99
N ASN A 51 16.84 -9.64 -9.32
CA ASN A 51 15.50 -10.04 -9.77
C ASN A 51 14.36 -9.29 -9.04
N PRO A 52 14.10 -8.00 -9.36
CA PRO A 52 13.10 -7.21 -8.64
C PRO A 52 11.69 -7.82 -8.66
N ARG A 53 11.33 -8.62 -9.68
CA ARG A 53 10.02 -9.30 -9.71
C ARG A 53 9.90 -10.33 -8.59
N ALA A 54 10.90 -11.22 -8.44
CA ALA A 54 10.91 -12.20 -7.35
C ALA A 54 10.89 -11.50 -5.98
N GLY A 55 11.76 -10.51 -5.77
CA GLY A 55 11.79 -9.74 -4.53
C GLY A 55 10.47 -9.02 -4.23
N ALA A 56 9.84 -8.41 -5.24
CA ALA A 56 8.52 -7.78 -5.12
C ALA A 56 7.46 -8.80 -4.71
N GLY A 57 7.52 -10.00 -5.30
CA GLY A 57 6.61 -11.09 -5.00
C GLY A 57 6.71 -11.55 -3.54
N VAL A 58 7.93 -11.71 -3.04
CA VAL A 58 8.22 -12.07 -1.64
C VAL A 58 7.74 -10.97 -0.68
N ILE A 59 8.09 -9.70 -0.96
CA ILE A 59 7.64 -8.56 -0.15
C ILE A 59 6.12 -8.53 -0.05
N ALA A 60 5.43 -8.69 -1.18
CA ALA A 60 3.97 -8.68 -1.24
C ALA A 60 3.35 -9.87 -0.49
N ALA A 61 3.85 -11.08 -0.68
CA ALA A 61 3.36 -12.28 0.02
C ALA A 61 3.40 -12.12 1.55
N LEU A 62 4.43 -11.43 2.07
CA LEU A 62 4.67 -11.23 3.49
C LEU A 62 4.06 -9.93 4.06
N SER A 63 3.39 -9.12 3.25
CA SER A 63 2.98 -7.75 3.63
C SER A 63 1.80 -7.68 4.61
N ALA A 64 1.10 -8.79 4.84
CA ALA A 64 -0.13 -8.79 5.64
C ALA A 64 0.16 -8.48 7.12
N ASN A 65 -0.45 -7.41 7.64
CA ASN A 65 -0.34 -6.98 9.04
C ASN A 65 1.11 -6.73 9.52
N LYS A 66 1.99 -6.25 8.63
CA LYS A 66 3.37 -5.90 8.96
C LYS A 66 3.63 -4.40 8.78
N SER A 67 4.48 -3.86 9.65
CA SER A 67 5.11 -2.57 9.38
C SER A 67 6.10 -2.72 8.22
N TRP A 68 6.43 -1.63 7.54
CA TRP A 68 7.40 -1.67 6.44
C TRP A 68 8.78 -2.22 6.88
N PRO A 69 9.39 -1.76 7.99
CA PRO A 69 10.67 -2.33 8.45
C PRO A 69 10.58 -3.83 8.77
N GLU A 70 9.47 -4.28 9.38
CA GLU A 70 9.28 -5.70 9.67
C GLU A 70 9.11 -6.53 8.39
N ASN A 71 8.33 -6.03 7.42
CA ASN A 71 8.15 -6.70 6.13
C ASN A 71 9.46 -6.86 5.36
N VAL A 72 10.28 -5.80 5.30
CA VAL A 72 11.61 -5.85 4.66
C VAL A 72 12.54 -6.83 5.36
N ARG A 73 12.58 -6.83 6.70
CA ARG A 73 13.38 -7.79 7.48
C ARG A 73 13.01 -9.24 7.15
N LEU A 74 11.72 -9.53 7.12
CA LEU A 74 11.21 -10.87 6.84
C LEU A 74 11.45 -11.30 5.39
N ALA A 75 11.24 -10.39 4.43
CA ALA A 75 11.51 -10.66 3.02
C ALA A 75 12.98 -10.96 2.78
N ARG A 76 13.89 -10.18 3.39
CA ARG A 76 15.33 -10.43 3.35
C ARG A 76 15.69 -11.80 3.93
N GLN A 77 15.17 -12.13 5.12
CA GLN A 77 15.39 -13.44 5.75
C GLN A 77 14.92 -14.59 4.86
N ALA A 78 13.75 -14.45 4.22
CA ALA A 78 13.22 -15.46 3.31
C ALA A 78 14.07 -15.64 2.06
N CYS A 79 14.65 -14.56 1.52
CA CYS A 79 15.52 -14.62 0.36
C CYS A 79 16.91 -15.19 0.68
N GLU A 80 17.49 -14.83 1.83
CA GLU A 80 18.86 -15.20 2.22
C GLU A 80 18.97 -16.62 2.82
N ALA A 81 18.05 -17.00 3.71
CA ALA A 81 18.20 -18.21 4.54
C ALA A 81 17.31 -19.38 4.09
N GLY A 82 16.38 -19.15 3.16
CA GLY A 82 15.19 -20.02 3.05
C GLY A 82 14.27 -19.87 4.28
N LEU A 83 13.02 -20.30 4.15
CA LEU A 83 11.92 -19.90 5.05
C LEU A 83 12.20 -20.14 6.56
N THR A 84 12.17 -19.07 7.35
CA THR A 84 12.15 -19.14 8.82
C THR A 84 10.71 -19.25 9.36
N SER A 85 10.50 -20.13 10.34
CA SER A 85 9.23 -20.36 11.05
C SER A 85 8.67 -19.08 11.69
N GLY A 86 7.37 -18.80 11.51
CA GLY A 86 6.68 -17.67 12.18
C GLY A 86 5.59 -16.95 11.37
N HIS A 87 5.38 -17.30 10.10
CA HIS A 87 4.31 -16.76 9.24
C HIS A 87 3.14 -17.74 9.11
N PHE A 88 1.97 -17.22 8.70
CA PHE A 88 0.87 -18.09 8.26
C PHE A 88 1.35 -19.00 7.13
N THR A 89 0.94 -20.28 7.18
CA THR A 89 1.35 -21.33 6.24
C THR A 89 1.22 -20.89 4.77
N ASP A 90 0.18 -20.14 4.43
CA ASP A 90 -0.07 -19.64 3.07
C ASP A 90 0.99 -18.63 2.57
N ALA A 91 1.39 -17.66 3.40
CA ALA A 91 2.39 -16.66 3.00
C ALA A 91 3.77 -17.31 2.79
N LEU A 92 4.11 -18.32 3.62
CA LEU A 92 5.33 -19.11 3.46
C LEU A 92 5.28 -19.94 2.17
N HIS A 93 4.16 -20.58 1.88
CA HIS A 93 4.01 -21.39 0.66
C HIS A 93 4.20 -20.55 -0.60
N LYS A 94 3.56 -19.37 -0.68
CA LYS A 94 3.73 -18.44 -1.81
C LYS A 94 5.16 -17.99 -1.97
N THR A 95 5.81 -17.63 -0.86
CA THR A 95 7.21 -17.24 -0.84
C THR A 95 8.11 -18.37 -1.33
N ALA A 96 7.90 -19.61 -0.87
CA ALA A 96 8.65 -20.78 -1.34
C ALA A 96 8.50 -21.00 -2.85
N GLN A 97 7.27 -20.90 -3.38
CA GLN A 97 7.01 -21.06 -4.80
C GLN A 97 7.74 -20.01 -5.64
N ILE A 98 7.68 -18.74 -5.24
CA ILE A 98 8.36 -17.63 -5.92
C ILE A 98 9.88 -17.81 -5.87
N MET A 99 10.43 -18.18 -4.70
CA MET A 99 11.87 -18.45 -4.57
C MET A 99 12.33 -19.70 -5.33
N ALA A 100 11.42 -20.64 -5.62
CA ALA A 100 11.66 -21.78 -6.49
C ALA A 100 11.51 -21.43 -8.00
N GLY A 101 11.22 -20.17 -8.34
CA GLY A 101 11.18 -19.67 -9.72
C GLY A 101 9.77 -19.55 -10.33
N ALA A 102 8.70 -19.75 -9.56
CA ALA A 102 7.35 -19.46 -10.04
C ALA A 102 7.18 -17.95 -10.31
N ASP A 103 6.42 -17.58 -11.34
CA ASP A 103 6.07 -16.17 -11.56
C ASP A 103 5.15 -15.69 -10.42
N PRO A 104 5.48 -14.58 -9.74
CA PRO A 104 4.60 -14.02 -8.72
C PRO A 104 3.15 -13.79 -9.17
N GLU A 105 2.90 -13.52 -10.45
CA GLU A 105 1.54 -13.33 -10.99
C GLU A 105 0.68 -14.60 -10.93
N ASP A 106 1.30 -15.79 -10.99
CA ASP A 106 0.62 -17.08 -10.89
C ASP A 106 0.34 -17.49 -9.42
N VAL A 107 1.04 -16.86 -8.47
CA VAL A 107 1.07 -17.25 -7.06
C VAL A 107 0.27 -16.28 -6.18
N LEU A 108 0.27 -15.00 -6.53
CA LEU A 108 -0.35 -13.95 -5.74
C LEU A 108 -1.80 -13.68 -6.17
N PRO A 109 -2.69 -13.26 -5.25
CA PRO A 109 -4.04 -12.83 -5.61
C PRO A 109 -3.98 -11.44 -6.27
N MET A 110 -3.82 -11.43 -7.59
CA MET A 110 -3.56 -10.25 -8.41
C MET A 110 -4.68 -9.20 -8.37
N GLU A 111 -5.91 -9.63 -8.06
CA GLU A 111 -7.09 -8.80 -7.92
C GLU A 111 -7.20 -8.09 -6.55
N ARG A 112 -6.32 -8.43 -5.61
CA ARG A 112 -6.33 -7.90 -4.23
C ARG A 112 -5.19 -6.92 -3.99
N LYS A 113 -5.21 -6.32 -2.80
CA LYS A 113 -4.12 -5.47 -2.28
C LYS A 113 -2.74 -6.09 -2.50
N THR A 114 -2.56 -7.36 -2.18
CA THR A 114 -1.28 -8.07 -2.32
C THR A 114 -0.78 -8.05 -3.76
N GLY A 115 -1.65 -8.37 -4.73
CA GLY A 115 -1.34 -8.31 -6.15
C GLY A 115 -0.96 -6.92 -6.66
N GLN A 116 -1.75 -5.91 -6.28
CA GLN A 116 -1.46 -4.52 -6.65
C GLN A 116 -0.15 -4.02 -6.03
N PHE A 117 0.18 -4.50 -4.83
CA PHE A 117 1.43 -4.16 -4.14
C PHE A 117 2.64 -4.77 -4.84
N PHE A 118 2.55 -6.06 -5.22
CA PHE A 118 3.55 -6.69 -6.07
C PHE A 118 3.71 -5.91 -7.39
N ARG A 119 2.60 -5.63 -8.09
CA ARG A 119 2.63 -4.96 -9.40
C ARG A 119 3.36 -3.62 -9.35
N LEU A 120 3.13 -2.81 -8.31
CA LEU A 120 3.80 -1.51 -8.15
C LEU A 120 5.25 -1.60 -7.69
N ILE A 121 5.63 -2.59 -6.88
CA ILE A 121 7.04 -2.79 -6.53
C ILE A 121 7.79 -3.33 -7.76
N ALA A 122 7.20 -4.26 -8.52
CA ALA A 122 7.81 -4.82 -9.72
C ALA A 122 7.91 -3.78 -10.85
N ASN A 123 6.92 -2.90 -11.00
CA ASN A 123 6.88 -1.82 -11.98
C ASN A 123 6.40 -0.50 -11.35
N PRO A 124 7.31 0.33 -10.80
CA PRO A 124 6.94 1.60 -10.16
C PRO A 124 6.29 2.62 -11.10
N GLY A 125 6.48 2.48 -12.41
CA GLY A 125 5.91 3.37 -13.43
C GLY A 125 4.53 2.94 -13.94
N ASP A 126 3.88 1.95 -13.31
CA ASP A 126 2.57 1.47 -13.75
C ASP A 126 1.51 2.60 -13.70
N PRO A 127 0.84 2.89 -14.83
CA PRO A 127 -0.11 4.01 -14.90
C PRO A 127 -1.46 3.71 -14.23
N ASP A 128 -1.76 2.45 -13.93
CA ASP A 128 -3.10 2.02 -13.50
C ASP A 128 -3.13 1.43 -12.08
N ALA A 129 -2.04 0.83 -11.61
CA ALA A 129 -2.06 0.10 -10.34
C ALA A 129 -2.14 1.05 -9.14
N VAL A 130 -2.99 0.69 -8.16
CA VAL A 130 -3.17 1.43 -6.90
C VAL A 130 -3.36 0.44 -5.77
N VAL A 131 -2.66 0.64 -4.65
CA VAL A 131 -2.82 -0.16 -3.44
C VAL A 131 -3.83 0.48 -2.50
N ILE A 132 -5.02 -0.10 -2.43
CA ILE A 132 -6.03 0.30 -1.44
C ILE A 132 -5.84 -0.49 -0.15
N ASP A 133 -5.37 0.21 0.88
CA ASP A 133 -5.27 -0.28 2.25
C ASP A 133 -6.16 0.54 3.21
N ARG A 134 -5.99 0.31 4.53
CA ARG A 134 -6.76 1.02 5.55
C ARG A 134 -6.55 2.54 5.52
N HIS A 135 -5.37 3.02 5.12
CA HIS A 135 -5.03 4.43 5.09
C HIS A 135 -5.54 5.08 3.82
N ALA A 136 -5.38 4.41 2.66
CA ALA A 136 -5.97 4.87 1.40
C ALA A 136 -7.51 5.02 1.53
N HIS A 137 -8.16 4.08 2.21
CA HIS A 137 -9.58 4.20 2.57
C HIS A 137 -9.86 5.44 3.42
N ASP A 138 -9.13 5.61 4.53
CA ASP A 138 -9.38 6.72 5.47
C ASP A 138 -9.13 8.09 4.82
N VAL A 139 -8.13 8.19 3.93
CA VAL A 139 -7.88 9.36 3.09
C VAL A 139 -9.06 9.63 2.16
N ALA A 140 -9.50 8.65 1.38
CA ALA A 140 -10.58 8.83 0.41
C ALA A 140 -11.91 9.21 1.09
N VAL A 141 -12.23 8.56 2.22
CA VAL A 141 -13.47 8.87 2.96
C VAL A 141 -13.34 10.18 3.76
N GLY A 142 -12.13 10.66 4.02
CA GLY A 142 -11.89 11.85 4.85
C GLY A 142 -12.10 11.60 6.35
N GLU A 143 -12.06 10.33 6.79
CA GLU A 143 -12.35 9.93 8.16
C GLU A 143 -11.37 8.85 8.62
N THR A 144 -10.80 9.01 9.82
CA THR A 144 -9.91 7.98 10.41
C THR A 144 -10.75 6.90 11.10
N TYR A 145 -10.71 5.67 10.58
CA TYR A 145 -11.57 4.58 11.07
C TYR A 145 -11.03 3.88 12.32
N GLY A 146 -9.74 4.01 12.64
CA GLY A 146 -9.13 3.25 13.74
C GLY A 146 -9.27 1.73 13.49
N GLN A 147 -9.79 1.00 14.48
CA GLN A 147 -10.03 -0.45 14.40
C GLN A 147 -11.36 -0.84 13.71
N ARG A 148 -12.17 0.14 13.29
CA ARG A 148 -13.44 -0.15 12.60
C ARG A 148 -13.19 -0.87 11.27
N ASP A 149 -14.08 -1.81 10.94
CA ASP A 149 -14.04 -2.48 9.65
C ASP A 149 -14.41 -1.53 8.50
N ARG A 150 -13.59 -1.61 7.45
CA ARG A 150 -13.68 -0.83 6.22
C ARG A 150 -14.28 -1.66 5.08
N GLY A 151 -14.33 -2.99 5.21
CA GLY A 151 -14.86 -3.90 4.21
C GLY A 151 -13.97 -4.03 2.97
N LEU A 152 -12.66 -3.85 3.11
CA LEU A 152 -11.72 -3.89 1.97
C LEU A 152 -11.52 -5.29 1.37
N SER A 153 -12.10 -6.33 1.97
CA SER A 153 -12.21 -7.67 1.37
C SER A 153 -13.16 -7.70 0.16
N SER A 154 -14.04 -6.72 0.01
CA SER A 154 -14.95 -6.62 -1.14
C SER A 154 -14.23 -6.01 -2.35
N ALA A 155 -14.17 -6.77 -3.44
CA ALA A 155 -13.62 -6.31 -4.72
C ALA A 155 -14.30 -5.03 -5.23
N GLY A 156 -15.62 -4.91 -5.08
CA GLY A 156 -16.37 -3.72 -5.52
C GLY A 156 -15.97 -2.46 -4.75
N ARG A 157 -15.76 -2.56 -3.43
CA ARG A 157 -15.32 -1.43 -2.61
C ARG A 157 -13.87 -1.05 -2.91
N TYR A 158 -13.01 -2.05 -3.10
CA TYR A 158 -11.64 -1.82 -3.52
C TYR A 158 -11.60 -1.08 -4.87
N ALA A 159 -12.36 -1.56 -5.86
CA ALA A 159 -12.44 -0.97 -7.19
C ALA A 159 -12.96 0.47 -7.17
N LEU A 160 -13.99 0.76 -6.36
CA LEU A 160 -14.49 2.12 -6.16
C LEU A 160 -13.37 3.07 -5.70
N LEU A 161 -12.63 2.69 -4.66
CA LEU A 161 -11.58 3.54 -4.10
C LEU A 161 -10.38 3.66 -5.06
N ALA A 162 -9.97 2.57 -5.69
CA ALA A 162 -8.93 2.58 -6.71
C ALA A 162 -9.28 3.53 -7.87
N HIS A 163 -10.53 3.51 -8.33
CA HIS A 163 -11.01 4.46 -9.33
C HIS A 163 -10.93 5.91 -8.84
N CYS A 164 -11.36 6.22 -7.60
CA CYS A 164 -11.23 7.58 -7.06
C CYS A 164 -9.76 8.05 -7.00
N PHE A 165 -8.82 7.18 -6.64
CA PHE A 165 -7.38 7.51 -6.68
C PHE A 165 -6.87 7.79 -8.09
N ARG A 166 -7.29 7.00 -9.09
CA ARG A 166 -6.94 7.25 -10.50
C ARG A 166 -7.48 8.58 -11.00
N GLU A 167 -8.74 8.88 -10.70
CA GLU A 167 -9.36 10.16 -11.05
C GLU A 167 -8.64 11.35 -10.38
N ALA A 168 -8.28 11.22 -9.11
CA ALA A 168 -7.50 12.24 -8.40
C ALA A 168 -6.12 12.44 -9.05
N ALA A 169 -5.41 11.35 -9.36
CA ALA A 169 -4.12 11.39 -10.04
C ALA A 169 -4.20 12.04 -11.42
N LEU A 170 -5.22 11.70 -12.21
CA LEU A 170 -5.45 12.32 -13.51
C LEU A 170 -5.59 13.85 -13.39
N ARG A 171 -6.34 14.33 -12.41
CA ARG A 171 -6.54 15.77 -12.17
C ARG A 171 -5.28 16.47 -11.65
N LEU A 172 -4.42 15.74 -10.95
CA LEU A 172 -3.16 16.25 -10.40
C LEU A 172 -1.99 16.15 -11.40
N GLY A 173 -2.13 15.40 -12.49
CA GLY A 173 -1.04 15.12 -13.43
C GLY A 173 0.01 14.17 -12.87
N GLU A 174 -0.40 13.24 -12.00
CA GLU A 174 0.47 12.33 -11.25
C GLU A 174 0.15 10.86 -11.53
N LEU A 175 1.07 9.95 -11.20
CA LEU A 175 0.74 8.52 -11.17
C LEU A 175 -0.24 8.23 -10.02
N PRO A 176 -1.22 7.33 -10.20
CA PRO A 176 -2.13 6.92 -9.13
C PRO A 176 -1.40 6.37 -7.90
N SER A 177 -0.32 5.61 -8.12
CA SER A 177 0.56 5.09 -7.07
C SER A 177 1.30 6.19 -6.30
N THR A 178 1.74 7.25 -6.99
CA THR A 178 2.38 8.42 -6.39
C THR A 178 1.40 9.17 -5.48
N VAL A 179 0.18 9.45 -5.95
CA VAL A 179 -0.85 10.09 -5.13
C VAL A 179 -1.18 9.25 -3.90
N GLN A 180 -1.32 7.93 -4.09
CA GLN A 180 -1.54 7.01 -2.98
C GLN A 180 -0.39 7.03 -1.97
N ALA A 181 0.88 7.02 -2.42
CA ALA A 181 2.04 6.99 -1.54
C ALA A 181 2.21 8.29 -0.75
N VAL A 182 2.10 9.46 -1.40
CA VAL A 182 2.21 10.77 -0.73
C VAL A 182 1.12 10.94 0.31
N THR A 183 -0.14 10.65 -0.05
CA THR A 183 -1.25 10.76 0.90
C THR A 183 -1.12 9.74 2.05
N TRP A 184 -0.53 8.58 1.80
CA TRP A 184 -0.20 7.60 2.84
C TRP A 184 0.85 8.13 3.82
N VAL A 185 1.96 8.71 3.34
CA VAL A 185 3.01 9.32 4.19
C VAL A 185 2.40 10.41 5.07
N ALA A 186 1.73 11.39 4.46
CA ALA A 186 1.11 12.50 5.18
C ALA A 186 0.08 12.01 6.23
N HIS A 187 -0.76 11.04 5.87
CA HIS A 187 -1.78 10.52 6.77
C HIS A 187 -1.21 9.72 7.95
N THR A 188 -0.20 8.88 7.70
CA THR A 188 0.41 8.04 8.74
C THR A 188 1.21 8.85 9.76
N GLU A 189 1.97 9.85 9.30
CA GLU A 189 2.68 10.79 10.17
C GLU A 189 1.73 11.60 11.05
N ARG A 190 0.64 12.10 10.45
CA ARG A 190 -0.40 12.82 11.21
C ARG A 190 -0.97 11.96 12.34
N ILE A 191 -1.27 10.69 12.07
CA ILE A 191 -1.77 9.77 13.10
C ILE A 191 -0.70 9.57 14.20
N ALA A 192 0.55 9.31 13.82
CA ALA A 192 1.64 9.14 14.78
C ALA A 192 1.82 10.37 15.68
N GLY A 193 1.76 11.58 15.11
CA GLY A 193 1.84 12.85 15.85
C GLY A 193 0.66 13.11 16.78
N THR A 194 -0.53 12.57 16.50
CA THR A 194 -1.67 12.66 17.43
C THR A 194 -1.57 11.68 18.59
N SER A 195 -0.94 10.51 18.40
CA SER A 195 -0.75 9.51 19.46
C SER A 195 0.26 9.94 20.54
N THR A 196 1.20 10.85 20.22
CA THR A 196 2.21 11.35 21.17
C THR A 196 1.74 12.54 22.02
N ARG A 197 0.55 13.10 21.77
CA ARG A 197 -0.13 14.09 22.62
C ARG A 197 -1.22 13.44 23.49
N GLY A 198 -0.81 12.52 24.38
CA GLY A 198 -1.63 12.18 25.54
C GLY A 198 -1.66 13.38 26.53
N PRO A 199 -2.77 13.67 27.22
CA PRO A 199 -2.82 14.80 28.13
C PRO A 199 -1.79 14.61 29.25
N ARG A 200 -0.86 15.57 29.41
CA ARG A 200 -0.12 15.70 30.67
C ARG A 200 -1.16 15.97 31.74
N ARG A 201 -1.46 14.96 32.55
CA ARG A 201 -2.11 15.18 33.85
C ARG A 201 -1.11 15.99 34.68
N THR A 202 -1.34 17.28 34.77
CA THR A 202 -0.77 18.10 35.83
C THR A 202 -1.41 17.63 37.14
N THR A 203 -0.64 16.93 37.95
CA THR A 203 -0.83 16.85 39.40
C THR A 203 0.14 17.80 40.05
#